data_AF-E2EKL3-F1
#
_entry.id   AF-E2EKL3-F1
#
_cell.length_a   1.000
_cell.length_b   1.000
_cell.length_c   1.000
_cell.angle_alpha   90.00
_cell.angle_beta   90.00
_cell.angle_gamma   90.00
#
_symmetry.space_group_name_H-M   'P 1'
#
loop_
_entity.id
_entity.type
_entity.pdbx_description
1 polymer ?
#
loop_
_entity_poly.entity_id
_entity_poly.type
_entity_poly.pdbx_seq_one_letter_code
_entity_poly.pdbx_strand_id
1 'polypeptide(L)'
;MSTTERTDQRRVPEHRQPESAPARPPAAVGWAYAMVIVATLAAIASNVFEIAHQVETGAAGAATTGDLVLTIAFCALFGYFAEMLRAGRQWGRVLLTIFTSLGLLFTGLGLAGLGGRPLVGPLQASLAVTSLVPSVIGLVLLYVPSVNQWIAQVRDRSRTVSQRMRKAFLTAHVAISVGWLGLVTGMFAMSVSGATTGSAEHQAAMYRTMSMLDEIFLGMTSMFALITGIVVAAGTKWGLLLRTWVAVKFFTTMGVMMLGFAVIHQLILRANELVDEGAPVRGGELDTVGWSMAAAAAVAVLSLVFMTAVSTYKPWGHTRRGRRANARPAARRTSSSR
;
A
#
# COMPACT_ATOMS: atom_id res chain seq x y z
N MET A 1 77.70 -11.58 8.98
CA MET A 1 76.58 -11.74 8.03
C MET A 1 75.44 -12.39 8.79
N SER A 2 74.25 -11.84 9.03
CA SER A 2 73.56 -10.62 8.62
C SER A 2 72.50 -10.36 9.71
N THR A 3 72.59 -9.24 10.41
CA THR A 3 71.56 -8.73 11.32
C THR A 3 70.46 -8.10 10.46
N THR A 4 69.26 -8.67 10.43
CA THR A 4 68.10 -8.08 9.75
C THR A 4 67.17 -7.46 10.78
N GLU A 5 67.18 -6.13 10.83
CA GLU A 5 66.25 -5.30 11.58
C GLU A 5 64.80 -5.58 11.14
N ARG A 6 63.96 -5.95 12.12
CA ARG A 6 62.51 -6.05 11.94
C ARG A 6 61.92 -4.69 12.29
N THR A 7 61.66 -3.89 11.26
CA THR A 7 60.98 -2.59 11.39
C THR A 7 59.55 -2.79 11.85
N ASP A 8 59.30 -2.50 13.12
CA ASP A 8 57.98 -2.49 13.74
C ASP A 8 57.22 -1.24 13.25
N GLN A 9 56.50 -1.38 12.13
CA GLN A 9 55.57 -0.36 11.66
C GLN A 9 54.38 -0.27 12.63
N ARG A 10 54.52 0.61 13.63
CA ARG A 10 53.41 1.09 14.46
C ARG A 10 52.27 1.54 13.53
N ARG A 11 51.14 0.84 13.58
CA ARG A 11 49.86 1.32 13.04
C ARG A 11 49.56 2.68 13.65
N VAL A 12 49.65 3.71 12.83
CA VAL A 12 49.08 5.02 13.15
C VAL A 12 47.59 4.80 13.45
N PRO A 13 47.08 5.22 14.62
CA PRO A 13 45.65 5.15 14.89
C PRO A 13 44.95 6.06 13.88
N GLU A 14 44.15 5.48 12.98
CA GLU A 14 43.22 6.22 12.14
C GLU A 14 42.42 7.16 13.05
N HIS A 15 42.65 8.46 12.89
CA HIS A 15 41.93 9.50 13.60
C HIS A 15 40.47 9.37 13.15
N ARG A 16 39.67 8.64 13.96
CA ARG A 16 38.23 8.49 13.74
C ARG A 16 37.66 9.90 13.84
N GLN A 17 37.43 10.54 12.69
CA GLN A 17 36.85 11.87 12.62
C GLN A 17 35.63 11.90 13.54
N PRO A 18 35.46 12.93 14.39
CA PRO A 18 34.31 13.02 15.28
C PRO A 18 33.06 12.87 14.41
N GLU A 19 32.23 11.86 14.72
CA GLU A 19 30.98 11.62 14.00
C GLU A 19 30.19 12.93 14.04
N SER A 20 30.07 13.59 12.89
CA SER A 20 29.27 14.80 12.78
C SER A 20 27.87 14.49 13.29
N ALA A 21 27.40 15.33 14.22
CA ALA A 21 26.09 15.23 14.83
C ALA A 21 25.03 15.00 13.75
N PRO A 22 24.02 14.13 13.99
CA PRO A 22 23.02 13.81 12.98
C PRO A 22 22.36 15.08 12.48
N ALA A 23 22.32 15.26 11.15
CA ALA A 23 21.74 16.43 10.51
C ALA A 23 20.28 16.58 10.95
N ARG A 24 19.93 17.73 11.55
CA ARG A 24 18.57 18.04 11.97
C ARG A 24 17.63 18.02 10.76
N PRO A 25 16.40 17.49 10.90
CA PRO A 25 15.44 17.49 9.80
C PRO A 25 15.06 18.94 9.44
N PRO A 26 14.92 19.26 8.15
CA PRO A 26 14.50 20.60 7.72
C PRO A 26 13.04 20.87 8.15
N ALA A 27 12.70 22.15 8.35
CA ALA A 27 11.34 22.56 8.77
C ALA A 27 10.23 22.02 7.84
N ALA A 28 10.53 21.85 6.54
CA ALA A 28 9.62 21.25 5.57
C ALA A 28 9.17 19.82 5.94
N VAL A 29 9.99 19.03 6.65
CA VAL A 29 9.58 17.71 7.18
C VAL A 29 8.55 17.87 8.30
N GLY A 30 8.72 18.88 9.16
CA GLY A 30 7.75 19.21 10.20
C GLY A 30 6.41 19.70 9.63
N TRP A 31 6.44 20.52 8.58
CA TRP A 31 5.24 20.97 7.88
C TRP A 31 4.55 19.84 7.11
N ALA A 32 5.31 18.98 6.41
CA ALA A 32 4.74 17.80 5.77
C ALA A 32 4.04 16.88 6.78
N TYR A 33 4.65 16.70 7.96
CA TYR A 33 4.06 15.97 9.08
C TYR A 33 2.75 16.60 9.56
N ALA A 34 2.72 17.92 9.76
CA ALA A 34 1.51 18.64 10.16
C ALA A 34 0.39 18.51 9.11
N MET A 35 0.71 18.61 7.82
CA MET A 35 -0.28 18.45 6.75
C MET A 35 -0.88 17.04 6.69
N VAL A 36 -0.06 16.01 6.91
CA VAL A 36 -0.53 14.62 7.00
C VAL A 36 -1.48 14.45 8.19
N ILE A 37 -1.16 15.05 9.35
CA ILE A 37 -2.06 15.03 10.52
C ILE A 37 -3.38 15.71 10.19
N VAL A 38 -3.35 16.92 9.62
CA VAL A 38 -4.57 17.66 9.27
C VAL A 38 -5.44 16.86 8.29
N ALA A 39 -4.83 16.29 7.24
CA ALA A 39 -5.55 15.45 6.29
C ALA A 39 -6.13 14.19 6.96
N THR A 40 -5.39 13.57 7.87
CA THR A 40 -5.86 12.39 8.63
C THR A 40 -7.03 12.76 9.55
N LEU A 41 -6.96 13.89 10.26
CA LEU A 41 -8.05 14.38 11.11
C LEU A 41 -9.31 14.69 10.29
N ALA A 42 -9.16 15.28 9.10
CA ALA A 42 -10.28 15.51 8.19
C ALA A 42 -10.91 14.20 7.71
N ALA A 43 -10.10 13.18 7.41
CA ALA A 43 -10.59 11.85 7.05
C ALA A 43 -11.32 11.16 8.22
N ILE A 44 -10.79 11.26 9.44
CA ILE A 44 -11.48 10.76 10.65
C ILE A 44 -12.84 11.45 10.80
N ALA A 45 -12.87 12.79 10.71
CA ALA A 45 -14.12 13.54 10.82
C ALA A 45 -15.14 13.08 9.76
N SER A 46 -14.70 12.94 8.51
CA SER A 46 -15.54 12.43 7.42
C SER A 46 -16.13 11.05 7.73
N ASN A 47 -15.32 10.11 8.21
CA ASN A 47 -15.77 8.76 8.56
C ASN A 47 -16.72 8.76 9.77
N VAL A 48 -16.51 9.64 10.76
CA VAL A 48 -17.44 9.78 11.89
C VAL A 48 -18.83 10.19 11.43
N PHE A 49 -18.94 11.12 10.48
CA PHE A 49 -20.23 11.51 9.90
C PHE A 49 -20.89 10.37 9.12
N GLU A 50 -20.12 9.60 8.36
CA GLU A 50 -20.64 8.43 7.64
C GLU A 50 -21.20 7.38 8.61
N ILE A 51 -20.46 7.09 9.69
CA ILE A 51 -20.90 6.16 10.72
C ILE A 51 -22.14 6.69 11.46
N ALA A 52 -22.18 7.98 11.80
CA ALA A 52 -23.36 8.59 12.43
C ALA A 52 -24.59 8.44 11.54
N HIS A 53 -24.46 8.67 10.24
CA HIS A 53 -25.55 8.48 9.28
C HIS A 53 -26.01 7.02 9.18
N GLN A 54 -25.07 6.06 9.18
CA GLN A 54 -25.40 4.62 9.20
C GLN A 54 -26.18 4.23 10.46
N VAL A 55 -25.81 4.80 11.62
CA VAL A 55 -26.52 4.58 12.89
C VAL A 55 -27.93 5.19 12.84
N GLU A 56 -28.07 6.41 12.34
CA GLU A 56 -29.37 7.10 12.21
C GLU A 56 -30.33 6.38 11.26
N THR A 57 -29.82 5.82 10.16
CA THR A 57 -30.61 5.11 9.15
C THR A 57 -30.87 3.64 9.49
N GLY A 58 -30.34 3.14 10.62
CA GLY A 58 -30.45 1.73 11.00
C GLY A 58 -29.65 0.77 10.13
N ALA A 59 -28.77 1.29 9.27
CA ALA A 59 -27.86 0.52 8.42
C ALA A 59 -26.57 0.09 9.14
N ALA A 60 -26.40 0.45 10.41
CA ALA A 60 -25.22 0.11 11.19
C ALA A 60 -25.10 -1.41 11.39
N GLY A 61 -23.95 -1.96 10.99
CA GLY A 61 -23.70 -3.41 11.00
C GLY A 61 -22.22 -3.78 10.98
N ALA A 62 -21.90 -4.96 10.45
CA ALA A 62 -20.51 -5.43 10.34
C ALA A 62 -19.63 -4.47 9.50
N ALA A 63 -20.21 -3.83 8.47
CA ALA A 63 -19.56 -2.81 7.65
C ALA A 63 -19.08 -1.61 8.49
N THR A 64 -19.89 -1.09 9.40
CA THR A 64 -19.54 0.02 10.31
C THR A 64 -18.35 -0.32 11.20
N THR A 65 -18.28 -1.58 11.65
CA THR A 65 -17.15 -2.08 12.45
C THR A 65 -15.88 -2.16 11.59
N GLY A 66 -16.01 -2.65 10.35
CA GLY A 66 -14.92 -2.68 9.37
C GLY A 66 -14.37 -1.28 9.06
N ASP A 67 -15.25 -0.31 8.83
CA ASP A 67 -14.88 1.08 8.54
C ASP A 67 -14.15 1.74 9.71
N LEU A 68 -14.61 1.51 10.94
CA LEU A 68 -13.94 2.00 12.16
C LEU A 68 -12.54 1.39 12.32
N VAL A 69 -12.42 0.07 12.18
CA VAL A 69 -11.14 -0.64 12.29
C VAL A 69 -10.17 -0.12 11.22
N LEU A 70 -10.64 0.03 9.98
CA LEU A 70 -9.85 0.54 8.88
C LEU A 70 -9.39 1.98 9.16
N THR A 71 -10.29 2.85 9.61
CA THR A 71 -9.99 4.25 9.97
C THR A 71 -8.89 4.33 11.02
N ILE A 72 -9.05 3.59 12.12
CA ILE A 72 -8.07 3.58 13.22
C ILE A 72 -6.73 3.04 12.72
N ALA A 73 -6.75 1.94 11.95
CA ALA A 73 -5.54 1.36 11.38
C ALA A 73 -4.82 2.35 10.45
N PHE A 74 -5.54 3.06 9.58
CA PHE A 74 -4.99 4.10 8.71
C PHE A 74 -4.38 5.24 9.51
N CYS A 75 -5.06 5.75 10.53
CA CYS A 75 -4.56 6.85 11.34
C CYS A 75 -3.24 6.48 12.03
N ALA A 76 -3.21 5.31 12.67
CA ALA A 76 -2.01 4.78 13.30
C ALA A 76 -0.88 4.59 12.28
N LEU A 77 -1.21 4.12 11.08
CA LEU A 77 -0.28 3.86 10.01
C LEU A 77 0.32 5.14 9.41
N PHE A 78 -0.50 6.15 9.12
CA PHE A 78 -0.04 7.46 8.62
C PHE A 78 0.87 8.15 9.64
N GLY A 79 0.47 8.16 10.92
CA GLY A 79 1.30 8.66 12.02
C GLY A 79 2.63 7.91 12.09
N TYR A 80 2.59 6.57 12.02
CA TYR A 80 3.80 5.76 11.98
C TYR A 80 4.69 6.12 10.77
N PHE A 81 4.16 6.19 9.55
CA PHE A 81 4.95 6.55 8.37
C PHE A 81 5.58 7.94 8.46
N ALA A 82 4.85 8.88 9.04
CA ALA A 82 5.33 10.23 9.28
C ALA A 82 6.48 10.23 10.30
N GLU A 83 6.40 9.41 11.36
CA GLU A 83 7.52 9.18 12.28
C GLU A 83 8.72 8.50 11.59
N MET A 84 8.48 7.57 10.68
CA MET A 84 9.56 6.94 9.92
C MET A 84 10.26 7.96 8.99
N LEU A 85 9.50 8.88 8.39
CA LEU A 85 10.06 9.99 7.62
C LEU A 85 10.91 10.90 8.51
N ARG A 86 10.43 11.29 9.70
CA ARG A 86 11.19 12.08 10.68
C ARG A 86 12.47 11.38 11.14
N ALA A 87 12.43 10.06 11.24
CA ALA A 87 13.60 9.22 11.51
C ALA A 87 14.55 9.04 10.30
N GLY A 88 14.30 9.73 9.17
CA GLY A 88 15.16 9.70 7.98
C GLY A 88 15.04 8.42 7.15
N ARG A 89 13.99 7.63 7.36
CA ARG A 89 13.76 6.38 6.62
C ARG A 89 13.04 6.66 5.31
N GLN A 90 13.74 6.44 4.19
CA GLN A 90 13.21 6.73 2.84
C GLN A 90 11.89 6.01 2.54
N TRP A 91 11.64 4.83 3.13
CA TRP A 91 10.40 4.08 2.91
C TRP A 91 9.17 4.76 3.53
N GLY A 92 9.32 5.50 4.63
CA GLY A 92 8.23 6.32 5.19
C GLY A 92 7.77 7.37 4.19
N ARG A 93 8.71 8.04 3.52
CA ARG A 93 8.39 8.98 2.43
C ARG A 93 7.64 8.32 1.28
N VAL A 94 8.09 7.14 0.86
CA VAL A 94 7.49 6.40 -0.26
C VAL A 94 6.06 5.99 0.08
N LEU A 95 5.83 5.48 1.29
CA LEU A 95 4.49 5.13 1.77
C LEU A 95 3.57 6.36 1.83
N LEU A 96 4.02 7.46 2.44
CA LEU A 96 3.25 8.71 2.45
C LEU A 96 2.90 9.18 1.04
N THR A 97 3.86 9.13 0.10
CA THR A 97 3.60 9.51 -1.30
C THR A 97 2.50 8.63 -1.90
N ILE A 98 2.64 7.30 -1.81
CA ILE A 98 1.69 6.36 -2.42
C ILE A 98 0.30 6.53 -1.80
N PHE A 99 0.22 6.58 -0.47
CA PHE A 99 -1.06 6.65 0.23
C PHE A 99 -1.74 8.02 0.08
N THR A 100 -0.99 9.13 0.10
CA THR A 100 -1.56 10.45 -0.18
C THR A 100 -2.03 10.54 -1.63
N SER A 101 -1.27 10.03 -2.60
CA SER A 101 -1.71 9.99 -4.00
C SER A 101 -2.93 9.10 -4.22
N LEU A 102 -2.98 7.95 -3.54
CA LEU A 102 -4.11 7.03 -3.61
C LEU A 102 -5.36 7.64 -2.95
N GLY A 103 -5.19 8.32 -1.81
CA GLY A 103 -6.24 9.09 -1.15
C GLY A 103 -6.79 10.18 -2.07
N LEU A 104 -5.92 10.99 -2.69
CA LEU A 104 -6.34 12.00 -3.67
C LEU A 104 -7.11 11.39 -4.85
N LEU A 105 -6.68 10.24 -5.36
CA LEU A 105 -7.36 9.51 -6.43
C LEU A 105 -8.76 9.07 -5.99
N PHE A 106 -8.88 8.38 -4.86
CA PHE A 106 -10.16 7.88 -4.37
C PHE A 106 -11.12 9.01 -3.98
N THR A 107 -10.64 10.04 -3.30
CA THR A 107 -11.43 11.23 -2.99
C THR A 107 -11.90 11.93 -4.27
N GLY A 108 -11.04 12.02 -5.29
CA GLY A 108 -11.40 12.57 -6.59
C GLY A 108 -12.45 11.74 -7.32
N LEU A 109 -12.32 10.41 -7.33
CA LEU A 109 -13.31 9.49 -7.92
C LEU A 109 -14.67 9.57 -7.22
N GLY A 110 -14.66 9.64 -5.88
CA GLY A 110 -15.87 9.79 -5.07
C GLY A 110 -16.58 11.12 -5.34
N LEU A 111 -15.84 12.22 -5.43
CA LEU A 111 -16.39 13.53 -5.79
C LEU A 111 -16.94 13.58 -7.22
N ALA A 112 -16.36 12.79 -8.14
CA ALA A 112 -16.80 12.71 -9.54
C ALA A 112 -17.99 11.75 -9.75
N GLY A 113 -18.40 11.00 -8.73
CA GLY A 113 -19.42 9.95 -8.87
C GLY A 113 -18.99 8.78 -9.76
N LEU A 114 -17.69 8.62 -10.00
CA LEU A 114 -17.11 7.61 -10.90
C LEU A 114 -16.63 6.35 -10.16
N GLY A 115 -16.81 6.29 -8.84
CA GLY A 115 -16.48 5.13 -8.02
C GLY A 115 -16.27 5.48 -6.54
N GLY A 116 -16.47 4.49 -5.67
CA GLY A 116 -16.48 4.67 -4.21
C GLY A 116 -17.89 4.84 -3.64
N ARG A 117 -18.02 4.83 -2.31
CA ARG A 117 -19.31 5.05 -1.65
C ARG A 117 -19.80 6.49 -1.90
N PRO A 118 -21.10 6.69 -2.19
CA PRO A 118 -21.64 8.02 -2.41
C PRO A 118 -21.47 8.91 -1.17
N LEU A 119 -21.03 10.15 -1.37
CA LEU A 119 -20.86 11.10 -0.28
C LEU A 119 -22.22 11.43 0.33
N VAL A 120 -22.31 11.32 1.65
CA VAL A 120 -23.49 11.62 2.44
C VAL A 120 -23.61 13.12 2.64
N GLY A 121 -24.14 13.80 1.63
CA GLY A 121 -24.52 15.22 1.70
C GLY A 121 -23.37 16.23 1.54
N PRO A 122 -23.72 17.53 1.55
CA PRO A 122 -22.81 18.62 1.18
C PRO A 122 -21.66 18.83 2.18
N LEU A 123 -21.85 18.44 3.44
CA LEU A 123 -20.83 18.58 4.49
C LEU A 123 -19.68 17.59 4.27
N GLN A 124 -19.98 16.33 3.94
CA GLN A 124 -18.94 15.33 3.67
C GLN A 124 -18.15 15.69 2.40
N ALA A 125 -18.83 16.19 1.36
CA ALA A 125 -18.17 16.72 0.18
C ALA A 125 -17.25 17.92 0.50
N SER A 126 -17.69 18.82 1.38
CA SER A 126 -16.87 19.96 1.81
C SER A 126 -15.64 19.52 2.60
N LEU A 127 -15.76 18.52 3.48
CA LEU A 127 -14.63 17.94 4.21
C LEU A 127 -13.65 17.24 3.27
N ALA A 128 -14.16 16.49 2.29
CA ALA A 128 -13.36 15.85 1.25
C ALA A 128 -12.53 16.88 0.48
N VAL A 129 -13.16 17.95 -0.02
CA VAL A 129 -12.47 19.06 -0.71
C VAL A 129 -11.45 19.75 0.19
N THR A 130 -11.82 20.01 1.45
CA THR A 130 -10.94 20.66 2.44
C THR A 130 -9.69 19.81 2.72
N SER A 131 -9.79 18.48 2.64
CA SER A 131 -8.65 17.56 2.83
C SER A 131 -7.68 17.51 1.63
N LEU A 132 -8.12 17.91 0.43
CA LEU A 132 -7.29 17.88 -0.79
C LEU A 132 -6.12 18.86 -0.69
N VAL A 133 -6.37 20.07 -0.18
CA VAL A 133 -5.36 21.12 -0.11
C VAL A 133 -4.17 20.74 0.79
N PRO A 134 -4.37 20.31 2.06
CA PRO A 134 -3.30 19.79 2.90
C PRO A 134 -2.61 18.57 2.29
N SER A 135 -3.35 17.68 1.63
CA SER A 135 -2.80 16.49 0.98
C SER A 135 -1.83 16.83 -0.15
N VAL A 136 -2.19 17.78 -1.02
CA VAL A 136 -1.32 18.26 -2.10
C VAL A 136 -0.11 19.00 -1.54
N ILE A 137 -0.30 19.90 -0.57
CA ILE A 137 0.79 20.64 0.08
C ILE A 137 1.77 19.66 0.74
N GLY A 138 1.26 18.71 1.52
CA GLY A 138 2.05 17.67 2.16
C GLY A 138 2.88 16.89 1.15
N LEU A 139 2.26 16.47 0.04
CA LEU A 139 2.92 15.75 -1.05
C LEU A 139 4.05 16.57 -1.69
N VAL A 140 3.84 17.85 -1.96
CA VAL A 140 4.86 18.76 -2.51
C VAL A 140 6.03 18.91 -1.55
N LEU A 141 5.74 19.11 -0.25
CA LEU A 141 6.75 19.28 0.80
C LEU A 141 7.68 18.06 0.93
N LEU A 142 7.20 16.83 0.67
CA LEU A 142 8.03 15.62 0.69
C LEU A 142 9.18 15.61 -0.33
N TYR A 143 9.09 16.46 -1.37
CA TYR A 143 10.02 16.49 -2.50
C TYR A 143 10.74 17.84 -2.69
N VAL A 144 10.58 18.79 -1.76
CA VAL A 144 11.33 20.06 -1.77
C VAL A 144 12.85 19.79 -1.71
N PRO A 145 13.69 20.62 -2.37
CA PRO A 145 15.14 20.41 -2.43
C PRO A 145 15.81 20.17 -1.06
N SER A 146 15.40 20.89 -0.01
CA SER A 146 15.93 20.73 1.34
C SER A 146 15.70 19.32 1.91
N VAL A 147 14.51 18.74 1.72
CA VAL A 147 14.17 17.37 2.14
C VAL A 147 14.95 16.34 1.33
N ASN A 148 15.09 16.56 0.02
CA ASN A 148 15.86 15.66 -0.85
C ASN A 148 17.34 15.60 -0.48
N GLN A 149 17.95 16.75 -0.17
CA GLN A 149 19.33 16.84 0.27
C GLN A 149 19.52 16.15 1.63
N TRP A 150 18.63 16.42 2.59
CA TRP A 150 18.68 15.79 3.92
C TRP A 150 18.54 14.26 3.85
N ILE A 151 17.55 13.74 3.12
CA ILE A 151 17.39 12.27 2.94
C ILE A 151 18.61 11.67 2.24
N ALA A 152 19.21 12.36 1.28
CA ALA A 152 20.43 11.86 0.62
C ALA A 152 21.60 11.71 1.61
N GLN A 153 21.75 12.65 2.56
CA GLN A 153 22.77 12.60 3.61
C GLN A 153 22.49 11.48 4.63
N VAL A 154 21.25 11.37 5.12
CA VAL A 154 20.90 10.37 6.15
C VAL A 154 20.84 8.95 5.56
N ARG A 155 20.52 8.79 4.27
CA ARG A 155 20.46 7.49 3.57
C ARG A 155 21.80 6.74 3.56
N ASP A 156 22.93 7.45 3.51
CA ASP A 156 24.24 6.79 3.58
C ASP A 156 24.48 6.15 4.95
N ARG A 157 23.80 6.63 6.01
CA ARG A 157 23.85 6.04 7.37
C ARG A 157 22.75 5.01 7.65
N SER A 158 21.57 5.10 7.03
CA SER A 158 20.36 4.36 7.47
C SER A 158 20.15 2.95 6.90
N ARG A 159 21.19 2.30 6.37
CA ARG A 159 21.10 0.89 5.94
C ARG A 159 21.08 -0.06 7.14
N THR A 160 19.92 -0.26 7.77
CA THR A 160 19.46 -1.57 8.28
C THR A 160 18.17 -1.42 9.09
N VAL A 161 17.04 -1.85 8.54
CA VAL A 161 15.98 -2.41 9.39
C VAL A 161 16.62 -3.62 10.11
N SER A 162 16.45 -3.74 11.43
CA SER A 162 17.05 -4.84 12.19
C SER A 162 16.64 -6.18 11.57
N GLN A 163 17.52 -7.19 11.59
CA GLN A 163 17.20 -8.50 10.99
C GLN A 163 15.93 -9.12 11.60
N ARG A 164 15.67 -8.87 12.89
CA ARG A 164 14.45 -9.32 13.58
C ARG A 164 13.20 -8.67 12.99
N MET A 165 13.19 -7.34 12.87
CA MET A 165 12.07 -6.61 12.25
C MET A 165 11.88 -7.03 10.79
N ARG A 166 12.96 -7.21 10.04
CA ARG A 166 12.90 -7.67 8.65
C ARG A 166 12.23 -9.03 8.53
N LYS A 167 12.56 -9.98 9.41
CA LYS A 167 11.91 -11.30 9.46
C LYS A 167 10.43 -11.15 9.82
N ALA A 168 10.10 -10.36 10.84
CA ALA A 168 8.71 -10.13 11.24
C ALA A 168 7.86 -9.55 10.10
N PHE A 169 8.32 -8.47 9.44
CA PHE A 169 7.62 -7.89 8.29
C PHE A 169 7.53 -8.86 7.11
N LEU A 170 8.56 -9.66 6.86
CA LEU A 170 8.51 -10.67 5.80
C LEU A 170 7.48 -11.76 6.11
N THR A 171 7.44 -12.26 7.35
CA THR A 171 6.45 -13.24 7.78
C THR A 171 5.04 -12.68 7.68
N ALA A 172 4.81 -11.46 8.17
CA ALA A 172 3.52 -10.78 8.04
C ALA A 172 3.13 -10.60 6.56
N HIS A 173 4.05 -10.13 5.71
CA HIS A 173 3.81 -9.97 4.28
C HIS A 173 3.39 -11.29 3.61
N VAL A 174 4.09 -12.38 3.92
CA VAL A 174 3.78 -13.71 3.36
C VAL A 174 2.43 -14.19 3.86
N ALA A 175 2.16 -14.12 5.16
CA ALA A 175 0.88 -14.55 5.74
C ALA A 175 -0.31 -13.79 5.13
N ILE A 176 -0.19 -12.45 5.04
CA ILE A 176 -1.22 -11.60 4.45
C ILE A 176 -1.38 -11.90 2.95
N SER A 177 -0.28 -12.09 2.21
CA SER A 177 -0.35 -12.38 0.77
C SER A 177 -1.00 -13.74 0.48
N VAL A 178 -0.70 -14.76 1.30
CA VAL A 178 -1.33 -16.08 1.20
C VAL A 178 -2.80 -15.99 1.57
N GLY A 179 -3.14 -15.27 2.65
CA GLY A 179 -4.54 -15.02 3.04
C GLY A 179 -5.32 -14.31 1.94
N TRP A 180 -4.74 -13.28 1.30
CA TRP A 180 -5.37 -12.58 0.20
C TRP A 180 -5.57 -13.47 -1.03
N LEU A 181 -4.58 -14.29 -1.39
CA LEU A 181 -4.73 -15.28 -2.46
C LEU A 181 -5.84 -16.29 -2.16
N GLY A 182 -5.90 -16.82 -0.93
CA GLY A 182 -6.94 -17.75 -0.50
C GLY A 182 -8.33 -17.11 -0.55
N LEU A 183 -8.46 -15.88 -0.06
CA LEU A 183 -9.70 -15.10 -0.10
C LEU A 183 -10.22 -14.92 -1.53
N VAL A 184 -9.38 -14.42 -2.43
CA VAL A 184 -9.76 -14.17 -3.83
C VAL A 184 -10.06 -15.49 -4.56
N THR A 185 -9.37 -16.58 -4.22
CA THR A 185 -9.65 -17.92 -4.77
C THR A 185 -11.01 -18.45 -4.29
N GLY A 186 -11.34 -18.26 -3.01
CA GLY A 186 -12.66 -18.59 -2.48
C GLY A 186 -13.77 -17.79 -3.15
N MET A 187 -13.58 -16.48 -3.29
CA MET A 187 -14.50 -15.59 -4.02
C MET A 187 -14.67 -16.00 -5.48
N PHE A 188 -13.60 -16.42 -6.15
CA PHE A 188 -13.68 -17.00 -7.48
C PHE A 188 -14.56 -18.26 -7.50
N ALA A 189 -14.34 -19.21 -6.58
CA ALA A 189 -15.16 -20.41 -6.48
C ALA A 189 -16.65 -20.11 -6.20
N MET A 190 -16.94 -19.16 -5.30
CA MET A 190 -18.31 -18.72 -5.00
C MET A 190 -18.97 -18.04 -6.20
N SER A 191 -18.27 -17.17 -6.92
CA SER A 191 -18.81 -16.52 -8.13
C SER A 191 -19.15 -17.52 -9.23
N VAL A 192 -18.29 -18.50 -9.48
CA VAL A 192 -18.58 -19.60 -10.41
C VAL A 192 -19.77 -20.41 -9.91
N SER A 193 -19.80 -20.79 -8.62
CA SER A 193 -20.90 -21.57 -8.06
C SER A 193 -22.25 -20.84 -8.15
N GLY A 194 -22.27 -19.53 -7.92
CA GLY A 194 -23.46 -18.68 -8.07
C GLY A 194 -23.89 -18.53 -9.52
N ALA A 195 -22.94 -18.43 -10.45
CA ALA A 195 -23.22 -18.35 -11.88
C ALA A 195 -23.61 -19.71 -12.51
N THR A 196 -23.29 -20.84 -11.88
CA THR A 196 -23.58 -22.18 -12.42
C THR A 196 -24.73 -22.92 -11.72
N THR A 197 -25.24 -22.43 -10.60
CA THR A 197 -26.34 -23.09 -9.90
C THR A 197 -27.69 -22.91 -10.60
N GLY A 198 -28.64 -23.82 -10.33
CA GLY A 198 -30.06 -23.68 -10.69
C GLY A 198 -30.94 -23.31 -9.50
N SER A 199 -30.39 -23.23 -8.28
CA SER A 199 -31.12 -22.89 -7.06
C SER A 199 -30.92 -21.41 -6.72
N ALA A 200 -32.04 -20.67 -6.60
CA ALA A 200 -32.04 -19.27 -6.19
C ALA A 200 -31.44 -19.08 -4.79
N GLU A 201 -31.79 -19.98 -3.87
CA GLU A 201 -31.29 -19.97 -2.50
C GLU A 201 -29.77 -20.12 -2.44
N HIS A 202 -29.22 -21.07 -3.21
CA HIS A 202 -27.78 -21.29 -3.26
C HIS A 202 -27.05 -20.09 -3.89
N GLN A 203 -27.60 -19.49 -4.94
CA GLN A 203 -27.02 -18.32 -5.60
C GLN A 203 -26.96 -17.12 -4.65
N ALA A 204 -28.08 -16.84 -3.97
CA ALA A 204 -28.16 -15.79 -2.96
C ALA A 204 -27.15 -16.00 -1.82
N ALA A 205 -27.01 -17.24 -1.33
CA ALA A 205 -26.05 -17.57 -0.29
C ALA A 205 -24.60 -17.27 -0.72
N MET A 206 -24.21 -17.61 -1.95
CA MET A 206 -22.87 -17.33 -2.46
C MET A 206 -22.60 -15.81 -2.57
N TYR A 207 -23.51 -15.04 -3.16
CA TYR A 207 -23.29 -13.60 -3.38
C TYR A 207 -23.35 -12.78 -2.09
N ARG A 208 -24.20 -13.15 -1.13
CA ARG A 208 -24.22 -12.52 0.20
C ARG A 208 -22.96 -12.82 1.01
N THR A 209 -22.47 -14.07 0.96
CA THR A 209 -21.20 -14.43 1.60
C THR A 209 -20.03 -13.67 0.97
N MET A 210 -20.04 -13.49 -0.35
CA MET A 210 -19.05 -12.67 -1.03
C MET A 210 -19.09 -11.20 -0.59
N SER A 211 -20.28 -10.60 -0.40
CA SER A 211 -20.41 -9.24 0.14
C SER A 211 -19.77 -9.11 1.51
N MET A 212 -20.09 -10.05 2.42
CA MET A 212 -19.49 -10.07 3.76
C MET A 212 -17.95 -10.16 3.70
N LEU A 213 -17.41 -11.03 2.86
CA LEU A 213 -15.96 -11.21 2.73
C LEU A 213 -15.27 -9.99 2.11
N ASP A 214 -15.93 -9.34 1.15
CA ASP A 214 -15.46 -8.13 0.51
C ASP A 214 -15.36 -6.97 1.50
N GLU A 215 -16.44 -6.73 2.25
CA GLU A 215 -16.54 -5.69 3.28
C GLU A 215 -15.52 -5.87 4.42
N ILE A 216 -15.33 -7.11 4.90
CA ILE A 216 -14.47 -7.36 6.06
C ILE A 216 -13.01 -7.53 5.65
N PHE A 217 -12.72 -8.30 4.60
CA PHE A 217 -11.36 -8.79 4.35
C PHE A 217 -10.73 -8.30 3.05
N LEU A 218 -11.47 -8.13 1.96
CA LEU A 218 -10.84 -7.86 0.65
C LEU A 218 -10.09 -6.53 0.63
N GLY A 219 -10.73 -5.48 1.14
CA GLY A 219 -10.10 -4.16 1.31
C GLY A 219 -8.90 -4.22 2.25
N MET A 220 -9.04 -4.84 3.43
CA MET A 220 -7.99 -4.88 4.45
C MET A 220 -6.75 -5.67 3.96
N THR A 221 -6.96 -6.87 3.42
CA THR A 221 -5.87 -7.77 3.02
C THR A 221 -5.05 -7.21 1.86
N SER A 222 -5.68 -6.61 0.85
CA SER A 222 -4.99 -5.97 -0.28
C SER A 222 -4.13 -4.78 0.18
N MET A 223 -4.66 -3.96 1.10
CA MET A 223 -3.95 -2.84 1.70
C MET A 223 -2.74 -3.30 2.52
N PHE A 224 -2.94 -4.25 3.44
CA PHE A 224 -1.86 -4.77 4.27
C PHE A 224 -0.77 -5.47 3.43
N ALA A 225 -1.13 -6.16 2.35
CA ALA A 225 -0.18 -6.74 1.41
C ALA A 225 0.69 -5.66 0.74
N LEU A 226 0.07 -4.56 0.28
CA LEU A 226 0.77 -3.42 -0.32
C LEU A 226 1.75 -2.76 0.67
N ILE A 227 1.28 -2.47 1.88
CA ILE A 227 2.07 -1.83 2.94
C ILE A 227 3.29 -2.67 3.28
N THR A 228 3.05 -3.93 3.65
CA THR A 228 4.12 -4.85 4.05
C THR A 228 5.09 -5.10 2.91
N GLY A 229 4.61 -5.15 1.66
CA GLY A 229 5.44 -5.26 0.46
C GLY A 229 6.38 -4.07 0.26
N ILE A 230 5.88 -2.84 0.46
CA ILE A 230 6.70 -1.62 0.38
C ILE A 230 7.74 -1.59 1.51
N VAL A 231 7.34 -1.91 2.74
CA VAL A 231 8.26 -1.96 3.89
C VAL A 231 9.38 -2.97 3.64
N VAL A 232 9.05 -4.17 3.14
CA VAL A 232 10.05 -5.18 2.79
C VAL A 232 10.93 -4.74 1.63
N ALA A 233 10.38 -4.15 0.57
CA ALA A 233 11.15 -3.74 -0.60
C ALA A 233 12.07 -2.54 -0.34
N ALA A 234 11.60 -1.54 0.40
CA ALA A 234 12.31 -0.30 0.66
C ALA A 234 13.16 -0.34 1.94
N GLY A 235 12.83 -1.21 2.90
CA GLY A 235 13.63 -1.48 4.10
C GLY A 235 14.79 -2.45 3.90
N THR A 236 14.94 -3.02 2.71
CA THR A 236 16.00 -3.99 2.38
C THR A 236 16.85 -3.55 1.19
N LYS A 237 17.96 -4.27 0.95
CA LYS A 237 18.90 -4.00 -0.16
C LYS A 237 18.27 -4.06 -1.57
N TRP A 238 17.03 -4.51 -1.69
CA TRP A 238 16.38 -4.73 -2.98
C TRP A 238 15.92 -3.42 -3.61
N GLY A 239 15.35 -2.50 -2.83
CA GLY A 239 14.82 -1.21 -3.27
C GLY A 239 13.62 -1.32 -4.23
N LEU A 240 12.53 -0.60 -3.95
CA LEU A 240 11.24 -0.74 -4.66
C LEU A 240 11.36 -0.64 -6.20
N LEU A 241 12.16 0.30 -6.70
CA LEU A 241 12.34 0.56 -8.15
C LEU A 241 13.74 0.22 -8.67
N LEU A 242 14.57 -0.46 -7.89
CA LEU A 242 15.94 -0.80 -8.31
C LEU A 242 16.02 -2.14 -9.05
N ARG A 243 14.97 -2.97 -8.92
CA ARG A 243 14.87 -4.29 -9.58
C ARG A 243 13.54 -4.43 -10.28
N THR A 244 13.60 -4.90 -11.52
CA THR A 244 12.42 -4.94 -12.39
C THR A 244 11.36 -5.87 -11.82
N TRP A 245 11.73 -7.03 -11.28
CA TRP A 245 10.77 -7.96 -10.66
C TRP A 245 10.06 -7.39 -9.43
N VAL A 246 10.72 -6.51 -8.65
CA VAL A 246 10.10 -5.83 -7.49
C VAL A 246 9.10 -4.78 -7.98
N ALA A 247 9.47 -4.02 -9.01
CA ALA A 247 8.60 -3.01 -9.60
C ALA A 247 7.36 -3.65 -10.25
N VAL A 248 7.53 -4.72 -11.02
CA VAL A 248 6.41 -5.48 -11.64
C VAL A 248 5.43 -5.93 -10.56
N LYS A 249 5.91 -6.59 -9.50
CA LYS A 249 5.05 -6.98 -8.37
C LYS A 249 4.30 -5.83 -7.75
N PHE A 250 4.99 -4.71 -7.51
CA PHE A 250 4.40 -3.54 -6.90
C PHE A 250 3.24 -2.98 -7.75
N PHE A 251 3.48 -2.80 -9.06
CA PHE A 251 2.45 -2.29 -9.96
C PHE A 251 1.32 -3.30 -10.20
N THR A 252 1.62 -4.60 -10.28
CA THR A 252 0.60 -5.64 -10.36
C THR A 252 -0.24 -5.68 -9.08
N THR A 253 0.37 -5.53 -7.89
CA THR A 253 -0.37 -5.45 -6.61
C THR A 253 -1.31 -4.26 -6.60
N MET A 254 -0.84 -3.07 -7.02
CA MET A 254 -1.71 -1.89 -7.18
C MET A 254 -2.83 -2.16 -8.18
N GLY A 255 -2.54 -2.77 -9.33
CA GLY A 255 -3.54 -3.08 -10.35
C GLY A 255 -4.63 -4.04 -9.85
N VAL A 256 -4.26 -5.10 -9.14
CA VAL A 256 -5.22 -6.05 -8.54
C VAL A 256 -6.04 -5.38 -7.45
N MET A 257 -5.43 -4.52 -6.63
CA MET A 257 -6.14 -3.73 -5.64
C MET A 257 -7.17 -2.79 -6.29
N MET A 258 -6.78 -2.08 -7.37
CA MET A 258 -7.70 -1.24 -8.15
C MET A 258 -8.83 -2.05 -8.80
N LEU A 259 -8.53 -3.23 -9.36
CA LEU A 259 -9.53 -4.14 -9.88
C LEU A 259 -10.54 -4.55 -8.79
N GLY A 260 -10.05 -4.82 -7.58
CA GLY A 260 -10.87 -5.09 -6.40
C GLY A 260 -11.88 -3.97 -6.13
N PHE A 261 -11.38 -2.75 -5.91
CA PHE A 261 -12.21 -1.60 -5.56
C PHE A 261 -13.12 -1.10 -6.69
N ALA A 262 -12.61 -1.05 -7.92
CA ALA A 262 -13.31 -0.40 -9.03
C ALA A 262 -14.28 -1.34 -9.77
N VAL A 263 -14.03 -2.66 -9.72
CA VAL A 263 -14.79 -3.64 -10.51
C VAL A 263 -15.43 -4.69 -9.62
N ILE A 264 -14.63 -5.44 -8.86
CA ILE A 264 -15.12 -6.58 -8.08
C ILE A 264 -16.16 -6.12 -7.04
N HIS A 265 -15.85 -5.06 -6.27
CA HIS A 265 -16.76 -4.50 -5.28
C HIS A 265 -18.10 -4.08 -5.90
N GLN A 266 -18.08 -3.39 -7.05
CA GLN A 266 -19.29 -2.94 -7.74
C GLN A 266 -20.13 -4.11 -8.26
N LEU A 267 -19.49 -5.16 -8.79
CA LEU A 267 -20.18 -6.36 -9.25
C LEU A 267 -20.84 -7.12 -8.08
N ILE A 268 -20.20 -7.15 -6.90
CA ILE A 268 -20.76 -7.78 -5.70
C ILE A 268 -21.99 -7.01 -5.22
N LEU A 269 -21.92 -5.68 -5.15
CA LEU A 269 -23.07 -4.84 -4.80
C LEU A 269 -24.24 -5.09 -5.76
N ARG A 270 -23.98 -4.99 -7.08
CA ARG A 270 -25.00 -5.20 -8.10
C ARG A 270 -25.61 -6.60 -8.04
N ALA A 271 -24.81 -7.64 -7.79
CA ALA A 271 -25.30 -9.00 -7.65
C ALA A 271 -26.24 -9.15 -6.45
N ASN A 272 -25.93 -8.50 -5.32
CA ASN A 272 -26.78 -8.55 -4.12
C ASN A 272 -28.09 -7.76 -4.32
N GLU A 273 -28.03 -6.58 -4.94
CA GLU A 273 -29.23 -5.82 -5.33
C GLU A 273 -30.19 -6.67 -6.17
N LEU A 274 -29.68 -7.31 -7.23
CA LEU A 274 -30.47 -8.17 -8.10
C LEU A 274 -31.04 -9.40 -7.37
N VAL A 275 -30.29 -9.97 -6.42
CA VAL A 275 -30.80 -11.05 -5.57
C VAL A 275 -31.96 -10.58 -4.70
N ASP A 276 -31.86 -9.38 -4.11
CA ASP A 276 -32.90 -8.82 -3.25
C ASP A 276 -34.14 -8.37 -4.04
N GLU A 277 -33.97 -7.96 -5.30
CA GLU A 277 -35.05 -7.69 -6.26
C GLU A 277 -35.77 -8.97 -6.75
N GLY A 278 -35.24 -10.16 -6.44
CA GLY A 278 -35.80 -11.44 -6.88
C GLY A 278 -35.54 -11.73 -8.36
N ALA A 279 -34.40 -11.25 -8.90
CA ALA A 279 -34.00 -11.51 -10.28
C ALA A 279 -33.98 -13.02 -10.60
N PRO A 280 -34.30 -13.41 -11.84
CA PRO A 280 -34.31 -14.81 -12.22
C PRO A 280 -32.90 -15.40 -12.10
N VAL A 281 -32.82 -16.62 -11.57
CA VAL A 281 -31.56 -17.35 -11.35
C VAL A 281 -30.75 -17.50 -12.64
N ARG A 282 -31.44 -17.56 -13.79
CA ARG A 282 -30.88 -17.81 -15.12
C ARG A 282 -31.51 -16.93 -16.19
N GLY A 283 -30.73 -16.60 -17.22
CA GLY A 283 -31.20 -15.89 -18.41
C GLY A 283 -31.47 -14.40 -18.21
N GLY A 284 -31.08 -13.83 -17.06
CA GLY A 284 -31.21 -12.41 -16.74
C GLY A 284 -29.86 -11.76 -16.45
N GLU A 285 -29.90 -10.48 -16.05
CA GLU A 285 -28.72 -9.67 -15.70
C GLU A 285 -27.85 -10.31 -14.61
N LEU A 286 -28.45 -11.06 -13.68
CA LEU A 286 -27.70 -11.71 -12.60
C LEU A 286 -26.69 -12.75 -13.12
N ASP A 287 -26.97 -13.39 -14.26
CA ASP A 287 -26.05 -14.33 -14.91
C ASP A 287 -24.85 -13.58 -15.51
N THR A 288 -25.09 -12.45 -16.18
CA THR A 288 -24.01 -11.63 -16.76
C THR A 288 -23.12 -11.02 -15.69
N VAL A 289 -23.70 -10.56 -14.58
CA VAL A 289 -22.94 -10.05 -13.41
C VAL A 289 -22.14 -11.18 -12.76
N GLY A 290 -22.74 -12.35 -12.56
CA GLY A 290 -22.06 -13.53 -12.00
C GLY A 290 -20.82 -13.95 -12.79
N TRP A 291 -20.94 -14.04 -14.12
CA TRP A 291 -19.81 -14.36 -15.00
C TRP A 291 -18.76 -13.25 -15.06
N SER A 292 -19.18 -11.99 -15.05
CA SER A 292 -18.25 -10.85 -14.99
C SER A 292 -17.43 -10.86 -13.70
N MET A 293 -18.07 -11.21 -12.59
CA MET A 293 -17.43 -11.34 -11.29
C MET A 293 -16.46 -12.52 -11.27
N ALA A 294 -16.83 -13.67 -11.84
CA ALA A 294 -15.94 -14.81 -11.98
C ALA A 294 -14.71 -14.48 -12.85
N ALA A 295 -14.90 -13.79 -13.98
CA ALA A 295 -13.80 -13.36 -14.84
C ALA A 295 -12.85 -12.39 -14.13
N ALA A 296 -13.39 -11.38 -13.43
CA ALA A 296 -12.58 -10.43 -12.66
C ALA A 296 -11.80 -11.12 -11.53
N ALA A 297 -12.45 -12.03 -10.79
CA ALA A 297 -11.81 -12.82 -9.75
C ALA A 297 -10.73 -13.75 -10.33
N ALA A 298 -10.96 -14.38 -11.48
CA ALA A 298 -9.96 -15.19 -12.17
C ALA A 298 -8.71 -14.36 -12.54
N VAL A 299 -8.90 -13.17 -13.10
CA VAL A 299 -7.79 -12.24 -13.41
C VAL A 299 -7.01 -11.88 -12.15
N ALA A 300 -7.69 -11.65 -11.03
CA ALA A 300 -7.06 -11.38 -9.74
C ALA A 300 -6.26 -12.59 -9.22
N VAL A 301 -6.83 -13.81 -9.23
CA VAL A 301 -6.13 -15.05 -8.86
C VAL A 301 -4.89 -15.26 -9.73
N LEU A 302 -5.04 -15.19 -11.05
CA LEU A 302 -3.93 -15.37 -11.99
C LEU A 302 -2.82 -14.34 -11.76
N SER A 303 -3.18 -13.09 -11.47
CA SER A 303 -2.23 -12.02 -11.14
C SER A 303 -1.47 -12.31 -9.84
N LEU A 304 -2.15 -12.81 -8.81
CA LEU A 304 -1.54 -13.18 -7.52
C LEU A 304 -0.61 -14.39 -7.65
N VAL A 305 -1.01 -15.40 -8.44
CA VAL A 305 -0.16 -16.55 -8.78
C VAL A 305 1.05 -16.11 -9.60
N PHE A 306 0.86 -15.25 -10.60
CA PHE A 306 1.95 -14.66 -11.37
C PHE A 306 2.94 -13.92 -10.47
N MET A 307 2.46 -13.07 -9.56
CA MET A 307 3.32 -12.40 -8.59
C MET A 307 4.05 -13.39 -7.67
N THR A 308 3.41 -14.49 -7.28
CA THR A 308 4.06 -15.55 -6.50
C THR A 308 5.20 -16.18 -7.30
N ALA A 309 4.96 -16.55 -8.56
CA ALA A 309 5.98 -17.09 -9.45
C ALA A 309 7.15 -16.11 -9.68
N VAL A 310 6.86 -14.83 -9.93
CA VAL A 310 7.88 -13.77 -10.07
C VAL A 310 8.72 -13.62 -8.80
N SER A 311 8.13 -13.87 -7.61
CA SER A 311 8.85 -13.87 -6.32
C SER A 311 9.92 -14.93 -6.24
N THR A 312 9.56 -16.12 -6.73
CA THR A 312 10.33 -17.35 -6.56
C THR A 312 11.41 -17.43 -7.62
N TYR A 313 11.02 -17.28 -8.88
CA TYR A 313 11.93 -17.42 -10.02
C TYR A 313 12.77 -16.17 -10.31
N LYS A 314 12.32 -14.98 -9.88
CA LYS A 314 13.01 -13.68 -10.06
C LYS A 314 13.59 -13.50 -11.47
N PRO A 315 12.76 -13.59 -12.52
CA PRO A 315 13.25 -13.73 -13.90
C PRO A 315 13.97 -12.48 -14.46
N TRP A 316 13.93 -11.34 -13.77
CA TRP A 316 14.47 -10.07 -14.28
C TRP A 316 15.53 -9.42 -13.38
N GLY A 317 16.51 -8.77 -14.02
CA GLY A 317 17.63 -8.08 -13.37
C GLY A 317 17.32 -6.67 -12.82
N HIS A 318 18.35 -5.82 -12.80
CA HIS A 318 18.27 -4.44 -12.28
C HIS A 318 17.65 -3.45 -13.27
N THR A 319 16.88 -2.48 -12.75
CA THR A 319 16.37 -1.35 -13.56
C THR A 319 17.48 -0.38 -13.95
N ARG A 320 17.24 0.52 -14.92
CA ARG A 320 18.20 1.59 -15.30
C ARG A 320 18.64 2.43 -14.09
N ARG A 321 17.73 2.68 -13.14
CA ARG A 321 18.01 3.36 -11.87
C ARG A 321 18.88 2.51 -10.95
N GLY A 322 18.62 1.20 -10.85
CA GLY A 322 19.45 0.24 -10.12
C GLY A 322 20.87 0.16 -10.65
N ARG A 323 21.05 0.13 -11.98
CA ARG A 323 22.38 0.14 -12.63
C ARG A 323 23.18 1.40 -12.31
N ARG A 324 22.55 2.58 -12.41
CA ARG A 324 23.18 3.88 -12.05
C ARG A 324 23.54 3.98 -10.57
N ALA A 325 22.71 3.44 -9.68
CA ALA A 325 22.98 3.42 -8.24
C ALA A 325 24.18 2.52 -7.89
N ASN A 326 24.35 1.39 -8.59
CA ASN A 326 25.50 0.49 -8.40
C ASN A 326 26.80 1.00 -9.08
N ALA A 327 26.71 1.85 -10.11
CA ALA A 327 27.88 2.44 -10.77
C ALA A 327 28.53 3.57 -9.96
N ARG A 328 27.76 4.30 -9.15
CA ARG A 328 28.23 5.45 -8.33
C ARG A 328 29.34 5.12 -7.31
N PRO A 329 29.30 3.97 -6.59
CA PRO A 329 30.39 3.56 -5.71
C PRO A 329 31.71 3.26 -6.43
N ALA A 330 31.67 2.78 -7.67
CA ALA A 330 32.86 2.44 -8.44
C ALA A 330 33.64 3.69 -8.89
N ALA A 331 32.92 4.73 -9.36
CA ALA A 331 33.53 5.99 -9.79
C ALA A 331 34.19 6.79 -8.65
N ARG A 332 33.71 6.64 -7.41
CA ARG A 332 34.26 7.34 -6.23
C ARG A 332 35.54 6.70 -5.69
N ARG A 333 35.76 5.40 -5.93
CA ARG A 333 37.02 4.70 -5.59
C ARG A 333 38.14 4.98 -6.58
N THR A 334 37.81 5.24 -7.84
CA THR A 334 38.80 5.59 -8.87
C THR A 334 39.26 7.05 -8.81
N SER A 335 38.46 7.94 -8.21
CA SER A 335 38.81 9.35 -8.05
C SER A 335 39.58 9.69 -6.78
N SER A 336 39.66 8.78 -5.79
CA SER A 336 40.47 8.96 -4.59
C SER A 336 41.83 8.26 -4.65
N SER A 337 42.16 7.66 -5.81
CA SER A 337 43.43 6.96 -6.06
C SER A 337 44.29 7.68 -7.12
N ARG A 338 44.02 8.97 -7.35
CA ARG A 338 44.83 9.91 -8.13
C ARG A 338 45.08 11.13 -7.27
#